data_AF-X1CWW8-F1
#
_entry.id   AF-X1CWW8-F1
#
_cell.length_a   1.000
_cell.length_b   1.000
_cell.length_c   1.000
_cell.angle_alpha   90.00
_cell.angle_beta   90.00
_cell.angle_gamma   90.00
#
_symmetry.space_group_name_H-M   'P 1'
#
loop_
_entity.id
_entity.type
_entity.pdbx_description
1 polymer ?
#
loop_
_entity_poly.entity_id
_entity_poly.type
_entity_poly.pdbx_seq_one_letter_code
_entity_poly.pdbx_strand_id
1 'polypeptide(L)' 'MQSQTPFLGVLCWEESGSPKGLEQLESLTGNSTNPLTYPFPVLFKKVVGANYQS' A
#
# COMPACT_ATOMS: atom_id res chain seq x y z
N MET A 1 -1.47 22.05 -12.26
CA MET A 1 -0.65 21.12 -11.45
C MET A 1 -1.60 20.49 -10.43
N GLN A 2 -1.80 19.17 -10.48
CA GLN A 2 -2.67 18.49 -9.51
C GLN A 2 -2.17 18.79 -8.10
N SER A 3 -3.10 19.10 -7.17
CA SER A 3 -2.76 19.34 -5.77
C SER A 3 -1.93 18.17 -5.23
N GLN A 4 -0.77 18.46 -4.66
CA GLN A 4 0.10 17.44 -4.05
C GLN A 4 -0.50 16.77 -2.81
N THR A 5 -1.71 17.19 -2.39
CA THR A 5 -2.40 16.59 -1.24
C THR A 5 -2.98 15.24 -1.65
N PRO A 6 -2.58 14.13 -1.01
CA PRO A 6 -3.14 12.82 -1.30
C PRO A 6 -4.64 12.80 -1.02
N PHE A 7 -5.42 12.20 -1.92
CA PHE A 7 -6.86 12.04 -1.74
C PHE A 7 -7.20 10.88 -0.80
N LEU A 8 -6.36 9.84 -0.81
CA LEU A 8 -6.50 8.64 0.01
C LEU A 8 -5.19 8.33 0.73
N GLY A 9 -5.29 7.84 1.97
CA GLY A 9 -4.19 7.23 2.70
C GLY A 9 -4.39 5.72 2.82
N VAL A 10 -3.35 4.94 2.53
CA VAL A 10 -3.32 3.49 2.71
C VAL A 10 -2.26 3.16 3.75
N LEU A 11 -2.68 2.58 4.87
CA LEU A 11 -1.78 2.09 5.91
C LEU A 11 -1.42 0.64 5.59
N CYS A 12 -0.15 0.41 5.33
CA CYS A 12 0.39 -0.88 4.93
C CYS A 12 1.05 -1.57 6.13
N TRP A 13 1.25 -2.88 6.01
CA TRP A 13 2.09 -3.66 6.93
C TRP A 13 3.47 -3.02 7.14
N GLU A 14 4.13 -3.41 8.22
CA GLU A 14 5.53 -3.06 8.47
C GLU A 14 6.40 -3.51 7.31
N GLU A 15 7.52 -2.81 7.13
CA GLU A 15 8.53 -3.17 6.15
C GLU A 15 9.02 -4.61 6.38
N SER A 16 9.20 -5.36 5.29
CA SER A 16 9.60 -6.78 5.33
C SER A 16 8.62 -7.73 6.03
N GLY A 17 7.45 -7.26 6.47
CA GLY A 17 6.45 -8.08 7.16
C GLY A 17 5.40 -8.71 6.24
N SER A 18 5.39 -8.38 4.94
CA SER A 18 4.48 -9.01 3.98
C SER A 18 4.76 -10.51 3.85
N PRO A 19 3.75 -11.40 3.93
CA PRO A 19 3.94 -12.80 3.61
C PRO A 19 4.47 -12.93 2.18
N LYS A 20 5.59 -13.63 2.00
CA LYS A 20 6.27 -13.80 0.70
C LYS A 20 5.32 -14.25 -0.42
N GLY A 21 4.32 -15.08 -0.09
CA GLY A 21 3.32 -15.54 -1.05
C GLY A 21 2.36 -14.46 -1.57
N LEU A 22 2.28 -13.30 -0.90
CA LEU A 22 1.41 -12.19 -1.25
C LEU A 22 2.16 -11.02 -1.91
N GLU A 23 3.50 -11.00 -1.87
CA GLU A 23 4.31 -9.92 -2.47
C GLU A 23 4.03 -9.75 -3.97
N GLN A 24 3.81 -10.86 -4.68
CA GLN A 24 3.48 -10.82 -6.11
C GLN A 24 2.15 -10.09 -6.40
N LEU A 25 1.20 -10.14 -5.46
CA LEU A 25 -0.11 -9.49 -5.63
C LEU A 25 0.01 -7.96 -5.61
N GLU A 26 1.02 -7.41 -4.92
CA GLU A 26 1.24 -5.95 -4.88
C GLU A 26 1.59 -5.40 -6.28
N SER A 27 2.09 -6.24 -7.18
CA SER A 27 2.41 -5.86 -8.57
C SER A 27 1.20 -5.82 -9.51
N LEU A 28 0.07 -6.41 -9.11
CA LEU A 28 -1.12 -6.52 -9.96
C LEU A 28 -1.99 -5.27 -9.85
N THR A 29 -2.28 -4.63 -10.98
CA THR A 29 -3.24 -3.50 -11.02
C THR A 29 -4.62 -4.00 -10.58
N GLY A 30 -5.22 -3.30 -9.62
CA GLY A 30 -6.43 -3.74 -8.91
C GLY A 30 -6.16 -4.13 -7.45
N ASN A 31 -4.89 -4.40 -7.08
CA ASN A 31 -4.52 -4.57 -5.67
C ASN A 31 -4.53 -3.21 -4.95
N SER A 32 -4.99 -3.19 -3.69
CA SER A 32 -5.09 -1.97 -2.89
C SER A 32 -3.75 -1.35 -2.54
N THR A 33 -2.65 -2.10 -2.58
CA THR A 33 -1.28 -1.60 -2.33
C THR A 33 -0.56 -1.18 -3.61
N ASN A 34 -1.15 -1.41 -4.79
CA ASN A 34 -0.58 -0.99 -6.07
C ASN A 34 -0.97 0.46 -6.38
N PRO A 35 0.00 1.40 -6.52
CA PRO A 35 -0.30 2.79 -6.87
C PRO A 35 -1.03 2.97 -8.21
N LEU A 36 -0.85 2.04 -9.16
CA LEU A 36 -1.49 2.09 -10.47
C LEU A 36 -2.99 1.76 -10.43
N THR A 37 -3.49 1.25 -9.30
CA THR A 37 -4.92 0.98 -9.09
C THR A 37 -5.75 2.26 -9.04
N TYR A 38 -5.15 3.39 -8.66
CA TYR A 38 -5.89 4.61 -8.33
C TYR A 38 -5.71 5.70 -9.38
N PRO A 39 -6.80 6.35 -9.85
CA PRO A 39 -6.73 7.47 -10.79
C PRO A 39 -6.45 8.83 -10.09
N PHE A 40 -6.06 8.81 -8.82
CA PHE A 40 -5.79 9.99 -7.98
C PHE A 40 -4.58 9.74 -7.07
N PRO A 41 -3.93 10.79 -6.54
CA PRO A 41 -2.79 10.63 -5.64
C PRO A 41 -3.15 9.91 -4.34
N VAL A 42 -2.37 8.89 -3.98
CA VAL A 42 -2.54 8.09 -2.76
C VAL A 42 -1.25 8.11 -1.95
N LEU A 43 -1.37 8.28 -0.63
CA LEU A 43 -0.26 8.15 0.31
C LEU A 43 -0.22 6.74 0.87
N PHE A 44 0.82 5.98 0.54
CA PHE A 44 1.10 4.69 1.15
C PHE A 44 2.04 4.87 2.32
N LYS A 45 1.70 4.32 3.48
CA LYS A 45 2.55 4.39 4.69
C LYS A 45 2.67 3.02 5.34
N LYS A 46 3.89 2.48 5.37
CA LYS A 46 4.23 1.28 6.15
C LYS A 46 4.17 1.63 7.64
N VAL A 47 3.53 0.78 8.45
CA VAL A 47 3.30 1.04 9.88
C VAL A 47 3.97 -0.05 10.72
N VAL A 48 4.89 0.35 11.59
CA VAL A 48 5.57 -0.55 12.53
C VAL A 48 4.54 -1.25 13.42
N GLY A 49 4.64 -2.58 13.53
CA GLY A 49 3.71 -3.38 14.33
C GLY A 49 2.34 -3.63 13.70
N ALA A 50 2.10 -3.21 12.45
CA ALA A 50 0.83 -3.48 11.75
C ALA A 50 0.70 -4.93 11.24
N ASN A 51 1.71 -5.77 11.45
CA ASN A 51 1.70 -7.17 11.06
C ASN A 51 0.92 -8.02 12.06
N TYR A 52 0.25 -9.04 11.53
CA TYR A 52 -0.39 -10.03 12.37
C TYR A 52 0.66 -10.83 13.14
N GLN A 53 0.57 -10.83 14.46
CA GLN A 53 1.34 -11.71 15.34
C GLN A 53 0.39 -12.84 15.77
N SER A 54 0.68 -14.07 15.33
CA SER A 54 -0.10 -15.27 15.66
C SER A 54 0.21 -15.81 17.05
#